data_AF-S7ZRK0-F1
#
_entry.id   AF-S7ZRK0-F1
#
_cell.length_a   1.000
_cell.length_b   1.000
_cell.length_c   1.000
_cell.angle_alpha   90.00
_cell.angle_beta   90.00
_cell.angle_gamma   90.00
#
_symmetry.space_group_name_H-M   'P 1'
#
loop_
_entity.id
_entity.type
_entity.pdbx_description
1 polymer ?
#
loop_
_entity_poly.entity_id
_entity_poly.type
_entity_poly.pdbx_seq_one_letter_code
_entity_poly.pdbx_strand_id
1 'polypeptide(L)'
;MNLDLDVHSRYYRRRSFIRAVVIHSAIFLTYTLAFVGLNSLFRQESCPPQLTYSPIQGAVSYEKVWYNSSLGNRNRYIGEPRPSWQELETAWYKLTKNNNLRFTKSELQNLNKSTIGLADGSGYFGQVMVYHHLYYLKFLREALYPDAYEGSTKEHLEHCVDNIHQALMCNPDILASTFFWEDGIRRP
;
A
#
# COMPACT_ATOMS: atom_id res chain seq x y z
N MET A 1 -72.50 18.56 -29.71
CA MET A 1 -71.55 19.58 -29.22
C MET A 1 -70.32 18.88 -28.65
N ASN A 2 -69.22 18.84 -29.42
CA ASN A 2 -67.79 18.79 -29.02
C ASN A 2 -67.22 17.75 -28.01
N LEU A 3 -67.81 16.59 -27.75
CA LEU A 3 -67.14 15.58 -26.89
C LEU A 3 -66.05 14.75 -27.61
N ASP A 4 -66.26 14.30 -28.84
CA ASP A 4 -65.30 13.41 -29.53
C ASP A 4 -64.00 14.10 -29.98
N LEU A 5 -64.09 15.36 -30.40
CA LEU A 5 -62.90 16.17 -30.77
C LEU A 5 -61.99 16.46 -29.57
N ASP A 6 -62.57 16.61 -28.37
CA ASP A 6 -61.84 16.88 -27.13
C ASP A 6 -61.12 15.60 -26.63
N VAL A 7 -61.74 14.42 -26.75
CA VAL A 7 -61.10 13.13 -26.42
C VAL A 7 -59.90 12.86 -27.34
N HIS A 8 -60.04 13.12 -28.65
CA HIS A 8 -58.96 12.91 -29.62
C HIS A 8 -57.77 13.88 -29.38
N SER A 9 -58.06 15.15 -29.08
CA SER A 9 -57.07 16.16 -28.70
C SER A 9 -56.31 15.80 -27.43
N ARG A 10 -57.02 15.37 -26.37
CA ARG A 10 -56.42 14.93 -25.10
C ARG A 10 -55.56 13.67 -25.28
N TYR A 11 -55.99 12.72 -26.10
CA TYR A 11 -55.23 11.51 -26.42
C TYR A 11 -53.92 11.85 -27.16
N TYR A 12 -53.98 12.72 -28.19
CA TYR A 12 -52.79 13.13 -28.95
C TYR A 12 -51.81 13.92 -28.07
N ARG A 13 -52.32 14.83 -27.22
CA ARG A 13 -51.51 15.60 -26.26
C ARG A 13 -50.84 14.70 -25.22
N ARG A 14 -51.55 13.69 -24.68
CA ARG A 14 -51.00 12.71 -23.74
C ARG A 14 -49.92 11.84 -24.39
N ARG A 15 -50.13 11.41 -25.65
CA ARG A 15 -49.14 10.62 -26.42
C ARG A 15 -47.90 11.45 -26.77
N SER A 16 -48.07 12.73 -27.11
CA SER A 16 -46.97 13.68 -27.32
C SER A 16 -46.19 13.94 -26.04
N PHE A 17 -46.87 14.11 -24.91
CA PHE A 17 -46.23 14.28 -23.60
C PHE A 17 -45.44 13.04 -23.19
N ILE A 18 -46.01 11.83 -23.34
CA ILE A 18 -45.30 10.57 -23.05
C ILE A 18 -44.06 10.43 -23.95
N ARG A 19 -44.16 10.75 -25.25
CA ARG A 19 -43.00 10.75 -26.16
C ARG A 19 -41.93 11.74 -25.72
N ALA A 20 -42.32 12.95 -25.35
CA ALA A 20 -41.39 13.95 -24.85
C ALA A 20 -40.69 13.47 -23.57
N VAL A 21 -41.43 12.91 -22.61
CA VAL A 21 -40.88 12.34 -21.37
C VAL A 21 -39.91 11.20 -21.68
N VAL A 22 -40.27 10.26 -22.56
CA VAL A 22 -39.36 9.16 -22.95
C VAL A 22 -38.08 9.69 -23.60
N ILE A 23 -38.18 10.68 -24.49
CA ILE A 23 -37.01 11.28 -25.16
C ILE A 23 -36.11 11.98 -24.13
N HIS A 24 -36.68 12.82 -23.26
CA HIS A 24 -35.89 13.56 -22.27
C HIS A 24 -35.28 12.62 -21.21
N SER A 25 -36.01 11.58 -20.79
CA SER A 25 -35.47 10.54 -19.90
C SER A 25 -34.33 9.75 -20.55
N ALA A 26 -34.44 9.42 -21.84
CA ALA A 26 -33.37 8.76 -22.58
C ALA A 26 -32.12 9.66 -22.66
N ILE A 27 -32.29 10.93 -23.03
CA ILE A 27 -31.18 11.92 -23.06
C ILE A 27 -30.52 12.02 -21.68
N PHE A 28 -31.31 12.24 -20.63
CA PHE A 28 -30.79 12.36 -19.27
C PHE A 28 -30.01 11.11 -18.82
N LEU A 29 -30.55 9.92 -19.09
CA LEU A 29 -29.87 8.65 -18.79
C LEU A 29 -28.55 8.54 -19.55
N THR A 30 -28.54 8.90 -20.84
CA THR A 30 -27.35 8.82 -21.69
C THR A 30 -26.25 9.76 -21.18
N TYR A 31 -26.59 11.01 -20.85
CA TYR A 31 -25.66 11.98 -20.27
C TYR A 31 -25.16 11.54 -18.89
N THR A 32 -26.03 10.96 -18.06
CA THR A 32 -25.64 10.46 -16.73
C THR A 32 -24.67 9.29 -16.84
N LEU A 33 -24.94 8.32 -17.71
CA LEU A 33 -24.05 7.19 -17.95
C LEU A 33 -22.70 7.65 -18.53
N ALA A 34 -22.71 8.60 -19.47
CA ALA A 34 -21.49 9.20 -20.01
C ALA A 34 -20.69 9.93 -18.92
N PHE A 35 -21.34 10.73 -18.06
CA PHE A 35 -20.69 11.44 -16.96
C PHE A 35 -20.08 10.48 -15.94
N VAL A 36 -20.80 9.44 -15.53
CA VAL A 36 -20.29 8.42 -14.59
C VAL A 36 -19.15 7.63 -15.23
N GLY A 37 -19.28 7.23 -16.49
CA GLY A 37 -18.23 6.54 -17.25
C GLY A 37 -16.96 7.38 -17.35
N LEU A 38 -17.07 8.65 -17.75
CA LEU A 38 -15.93 9.56 -17.82
C LEU A 38 -15.30 9.79 -16.44
N ASN A 39 -16.07 10.03 -15.39
CA ASN A 39 -15.53 10.19 -14.03
C ASN A 39 -14.82 8.93 -13.53
N SER A 40 -15.27 7.74 -13.94
CA SER A 40 -14.59 6.49 -13.60
C SER A 40 -13.24 6.35 -14.30
N LEU A 41 -13.09 6.91 -15.51
CA LEU A 41 -11.83 6.95 -16.26
C LEU A 41 -10.85 7.99 -15.68
N PHE A 42 -11.36 9.09 -15.14
CA PHE A 42 -10.57 10.12 -14.46
C PHE A 42 -10.36 9.85 -12.97
N ARG A 43 -10.87 8.74 -12.44
CA ARG A 43 -10.60 8.32 -11.07
C ARG A 43 -9.14 7.88 -11.00
N GLN A 44 -8.29 8.79 -10.54
CA GLN A 44 -6.92 8.46 -10.23
C GLN A 44 -6.90 7.40 -9.13
N GLU A 45 -6.32 6.25 -9.42
CA GLU A 45 -6.07 5.28 -8.36
C GLU A 45 -5.17 5.93 -7.31
N SER A 46 -5.55 5.80 -6.04
CA SER A 46 -4.84 6.48 -4.95
C SER A 46 -3.46 5.88 -4.69
N CYS A 47 -3.13 4.75 -5.32
CA CYS A 47 -1.82 4.11 -5.27
C CYS A 47 -1.18 4.13 -6.66
N PRO A 48 0.13 4.40 -6.76
CA PRO A 48 0.83 4.24 -8.03
C PRO A 48 0.68 2.79 -8.53
N PRO A 49 0.47 2.59 -9.84
CA PRO A 49 0.35 1.25 -10.39
C PRO A 49 1.66 0.49 -10.16
N GLN A 50 1.57 -0.75 -9.68
CA GLN A 50 2.74 -1.60 -9.54
C GLN A 50 3.26 -1.97 -10.94
N LEU A 51 4.47 -1.51 -11.27
CA LEU A 51 5.05 -1.65 -12.61
C LEU A 51 5.72 -3.01 -12.86
N THR A 52 5.94 -3.80 -11.80
CA THR A 52 6.65 -5.07 -11.88
C THR A 52 6.00 -6.11 -10.98
N TYR A 53 6.11 -7.38 -11.36
CA TYR A 53 5.61 -8.49 -10.57
C TYR A 53 6.30 -8.55 -9.18
N SER A 54 5.50 -8.78 -8.15
CA SER A 54 5.95 -9.17 -6.82
C SER A 54 5.17 -10.42 -6.36
N PRO A 55 5.86 -11.45 -5.82
CA PRO A 55 5.20 -12.64 -5.27
C PRO A 55 4.18 -12.32 -4.17
N ILE A 56 4.41 -11.25 -3.39
CA ILE A 56 3.56 -10.89 -2.25
C ILE A 56 2.47 -9.89 -2.61
N GLN A 57 2.26 -9.57 -3.88
CA GLN A 57 1.34 -8.51 -4.29
C GLN A 57 -0.08 -8.70 -3.72
N GLY A 58 -0.59 -9.93 -3.74
CA GLY A 58 -1.91 -10.25 -3.20
C GLY A 58 -2.01 -10.23 -1.67
N ALA A 59 -0.88 -10.10 -0.95
CA ALA A 59 -0.84 -10.01 0.50
C ALA A 59 -0.77 -8.56 1.01
N VAL A 60 -0.63 -7.57 0.12
CA VAL A 60 -0.53 -6.16 0.49
C VAL A 60 -1.92 -5.53 0.51
N SER A 61 -2.26 -4.91 1.63
CA SER A 61 -3.49 -4.12 1.80
C SER A 61 -3.16 -2.72 2.25
N TYR A 62 -3.85 -1.73 1.69
CA TYR A 62 -3.68 -0.33 2.03
C TYR A 62 -4.83 0.15 2.91
N GLU A 63 -4.49 0.94 3.93
CA GLU A 63 -5.45 1.67 4.74
C GLU A 63 -5.12 3.17 4.74
N LYS A 64 -6.14 4.00 4.94
CA LYS A 64 -5.96 5.45 5.07
C LYS A 64 -5.56 5.77 6.50
N VAL A 65 -4.35 6.25 6.68
CA VAL A 65 -3.79 6.66 7.97
C VAL A 65 -3.26 8.08 7.89
N TRP A 66 -3.30 8.78 9.02
CA TRP A 66 -2.65 10.08 9.16
C TRP A 66 -1.31 9.89 9.86
N TYR A 67 -0.24 10.40 9.25
CA TYR A 67 1.06 10.40 9.90
C TYR A 67 1.05 11.36 11.08
N ASN A 68 1.65 10.92 12.19
CA ASN A 68 1.94 11.82 13.30
C ASN A 68 3.43 12.13 13.28
N SER A 69 3.78 13.24 12.63
CA SER A 69 5.13 13.82 12.57
C SER A 69 5.33 14.94 13.58
N SER A 70 4.62 14.91 14.72
CA SER A 70 4.89 15.87 15.79
C SER A 70 6.22 15.52 16.49
N LEU A 71 7.06 16.52 16.74
CA LEU A 71 8.22 16.36 17.61
C LEU A 71 7.72 16.02 19.03
N GLY A 72 8.35 15.04 19.69
CA GLY A 72 7.94 14.56 21.01
C GLY A 72 6.72 13.62 21.01
N ASN A 73 6.19 13.25 19.83
CA ASN A 73 5.23 12.15 19.73
C ASN A 73 5.83 10.89 20.36
N ARG A 74 5.03 10.11 21.09
CA ARG A 74 5.45 8.82 21.64
C ARG A 74 4.57 7.74 21.05
N ASN A 75 5.21 6.72 20.49
CA ASN A 75 4.53 5.55 19.97
C ASN A 75 5.39 4.30 20.24
N ARG A 76 4.86 3.13 19.91
CA ARG A 76 5.50 1.82 20.19
C ARG A 76 6.82 1.57 19.45
N TYR A 77 7.24 2.45 18.54
CA TYR A 77 8.45 2.36 17.71
C TYR A 77 9.51 3.41 18.08
N ILE A 78 9.22 4.30 19.03
CA ILE A 78 10.13 5.35 19.53
C ILE A 78 10.11 5.49 21.06
N GLY A 79 11.24 5.93 21.63
CA GLY A 79 11.38 6.27 23.04
C GLY A 79 12.63 5.71 23.71
N GLU A 80 12.85 6.15 24.95
CA GLU A 80 14.06 5.83 25.72
C GLU A 80 14.16 4.37 26.22
N PRO A 81 15.37 3.83 26.42
CA PRO A 81 15.59 2.46 26.84
C PRO A 81 15.56 2.43 28.37
N ARG A 82 14.37 2.32 28.95
CA ARG A 82 14.16 1.79 30.32
C ARG A 82 12.98 0.78 30.24
N PRO A 83 12.39 0.20 31.31
CA PRO A 83 11.71 -1.11 31.26
C PRO A 83 10.55 -1.28 30.24
N SER A 84 10.10 -0.21 29.58
CA SER A 84 9.39 -0.20 28.30
C SER A 84 10.13 -0.86 27.11
N TRP A 85 11.39 -1.29 27.26
CA TRP A 85 12.22 -1.89 26.21
C TRP A 85 11.61 -3.14 25.58
N GLN A 86 10.93 -3.96 26.39
CA GLN A 86 10.38 -5.21 25.89
C GLN A 86 9.27 -4.97 24.87
N GLU A 87 8.48 -3.90 25.02
CA GLU A 87 7.44 -3.56 24.06
C GLU A 87 8.00 -2.99 22.77
N LEU A 88 8.97 -2.07 22.87
CA LEU A 88 9.64 -1.45 21.73
C LEU A 88 10.38 -2.49 20.89
N GLU A 89 11.22 -3.31 21.53
CA GLU A 89 11.94 -4.37 20.82
C GLU A 89 11.03 -5.44 20.28
N THR A 90 9.95 -5.77 21.01
CA THR A 90 8.95 -6.69 20.48
C THR A 90 8.23 -6.09 19.27
N ALA A 91 7.97 -4.78 19.24
CA ALA A 91 7.36 -4.10 18.11
C ALA A 91 8.27 -4.16 16.88
N TRP A 92 9.54 -3.76 17.03
CA TRP A 92 10.53 -3.84 15.96
C TRP A 92 10.80 -5.28 15.51
N TYR A 93 10.94 -6.22 16.45
CA TYR A 93 11.08 -7.64 16.12
C TYR A 93 9.88 -8.17 15.33
N LYS A 94 8.65 -7.83 15.74
CA LYS A 94 7.44 -8.26 15.03
C LYS A 94 7.38 -7.69 13.60
N LEU A 95 7.87 -6.47 13.39
CA LEU A 95 7.99 -5.87 12.06
C LEU A 95 9.01 -6.61 11.19
N THR A 96 10.18 -6.95 11.74
CA THR A 96 11.33 -7.39 10.93
C THR A 96 11.55 -8.91 10.93
N LYS A 97 10.86 -9.69 11.78
CA LYS A 97 11.07 -11.14 11.92
C LYS A 97 10.87 -11.94 10.63
N ASN A 98 10.05 -11.42 9.71
CA ASN A 98 9.71 -12.08 8.45
C ASN A 98 10.57 -11.56 7.28
N ASN A 99 11.76 -10.99 7.57
CA ASN A 99 12.65 -10.48 6.53
C ASN A 99 13.05 -11.58 5.53
N ASN A 100 13.29 -12.79 6.04
CA ASN A 100 13.63 -13.95 5.22
C ASN A 100 12.36 -14.66 4.73
N LEU A 101 12.28 -14.87 3.43
CA LEU A 101 11.15 -15.51 2.75
C LEU A 101 11.63 -16.71 1.94
N ARG A 102 10.69 -17.65 1.75
CA ARG A 102 10.86 -18.80 0.89
C ARG A 102 10.08 -18.57 -0.40
N PHE A 103 10.80 -18.44 -1.51
CA PHE A 103 10.21 -18.40 -2.85
C PHE A 103 10.07 -19.80 -3.43
N THR A 104 9.01 -20.00 -4.19
CA THR A 104 8.77 -21.14 -5.06
C THR A 104 9.52 -20.97 -6.37
N LYS A 105 9.71 -22.07 -7.10
CA LYS A 105 10.32 -22.05 -8.43
C LYS A 105 9.50 -21.21 -9.42
N SER A 106 8.17 -21.27 -9.34
CA SER A 106 7.26 -20.50 -10.22
C SER A 106 7.35 -19.00 -9.98
N GLU A 107 7.45 -18.56 -8.71
CA GLU A 107 7.64 -17.14 -8.39
C GLU A 107 8.95 -16.60 -8.96
N LEU A 108 10.04 -17.38 -8.87
CA LEU A 108 11.33 -17.00 -9.46
C LEU A 108 11.30 -16.95 -10.99
N GLN A 109 10.58 -17.86 -11.64
CA GLN A 109 10.36 -17.83 -13.09
C GLN A 109 9.62 -16.56 -13.52
N ASN A 110 8.56 -16.17 -12.79
CA ASN A 110 7.82 -14.93 -13.05
C ASN A 110 8.68 -13.68 -12.80
N LEU A 111 9.58 -13.73 -11.81
CA LEU A 111 10.55 -12.66 -11.55
C LEU A 111 11.69 -12.61 -12.58
N ASN A 112 11.86 -13.66 -13.39
CA ASN A 112 13.05 -13.88 -14.22
C ASN A 112 14.36 -13.75 -13.42
N LYS A 113 14.39 -14.33 -12.21
CA LYS A 113 15.55 -14.31 -11.31
C LYS A 113 15.87 -15.73 -10.83
N SER A 114 17.10 -15.91 -10.34
CA SER A 114 17.52 -17.10 -9.58
C SER A 114 18.06 -16.66 -8.22
N THR A 115 18.19 -17.59 -7.28
CA THR A 115 18.70 -17.33 -5.93
C THR A 115 19.12 -18.65 -5.27
N ILE A 116 19.68 -18.59 -4.08
CA ILE A 116 20.13 -19.74 -3.29
C ILE A 116 18.96 -20.70 -3.01
N GLY A 117 19.12 -21.98 -3.38
CA GLY A 117 18.21 -23.05 -2.99
C GLY A 117 18.36 -23.41 -1.52
N LEU A 118 17.25 -23.69 -0.84
CA LEU A 118 17.27 -24.17 0.54
C LEU A 118 17.80 -25.62 0.60
N ALA A 119 18.58 -25.93 1.63
CA ALA A 119 19.25 -27.23 1.77
C ALA A 119 18.29 -28.42 1.87
N ASP A 120 17.07 -28.19 2.38
CA ASP A 120 16.00 -29.18 2.48
C ASP A 120 15.22 -29.37 1.17
N GLY A 121 15.58 -28.63 0.10
CA GLY A 121 14.90 -28.65 -1.20
C GLY A 121 13.50 -28.02 -1.20
N SER A 122 13.09 -27.39 -0.09
CA SER A 122 11.72 -26.89 0.07
C SER A 122 11.40 -25.63 -0.72
N GLY A 123 12.41 -24.97 -1.29
CA GLY A 123 12.26 -23.74 -2.06
C GLY A 123 13.57 -22.98 -2.16
N TYR A 124 13.44 -21.66 -2.31
CA TYR A 124 14.55 -20.77 -2.59
C TYR A 124 14.54 -19.60 -1.61
N PHE A 125 15.73 -19.21 -1.16
CA PHE A 125 15.90 -18.13 -0.21
C PHE A 125 15.75 -16.76 -0.89
N GLY A 126 15.04 -15.85 -0.26
CA GLY A 126 15.03 -14.46 -0.66
C GLY A 126 14.42 -13.56 0.39
N GLN A 127 14.26 -12.29 0.04
CA GLN A 127 13.70 -11.28 0.92
C GLN A 127 12.76 -10.37 0.12
N VAL A 128 11.94 -9.59 0.83
CA VAL A 128 11.21 -8.48 0.25
C VAL A 128 11.78 -7.18 0.81
N MET A 129 11.95 -6.19 -0.06
CA MET A 129 12.68 -4.96 0.25
C MET A 129 12.11 -4.17 1.44
N VAL A 130 10.79 -4.15 1.67
CA VAL A 130 10.19 -3.42 2.80
C VAL A 130 10.70 -3.95 4.15
N TYR A 131 10.79 -5.27 4.30
CA TYR A 131 11.34 -5.86 5.53
C TYR A 131 12.82 -5.57 5.67
N HIS A 132 13.56 -5.55 4.55
CA HIS A 132 14.97 -5.24 4.54
C HIS A 132 15.25 -3.79 4.93
N HIS A 133 14.47 -2.84 4.39
CA HIS A 133 14.52 -1.42 4.75
C HIS A 133 14.21 -1.20 6.23
N LEU A 134 13.14 -1.84 6.73
CA LEU A 134 12.76 -1.77 8.15
C LEU A 134 13.83 -2.41 9.06
N TYR A 135 14.43 -3.52 8.64
CA TYR A 135 15.53 -4.16 9.35
C TYR A 135 16.72 -3.20 9.47
N TYR A 136 17.17 -2.58 8.39
CA TYR A 136 18.26 -1.59 8.46
C TYR A 136 17.91 -0.37 9.30
N LEU A 137 16.67 0.12 9.22
CA LEU A 137 16.23 1.23 10.06
C LEU A 137 16.27 0.86 11.55
N LYS A 138 15.95 -0.39 11.91
CA LYS A 138 16.14 -0.91 13.26
C LYS A 138 17.61 -0.86 13.70
N PHE A 139 18.53 -1.33 12.85
CA PHE A 139 19.99 -1.24 13.13
C PHE A 139 20.43 0.20 13.27
N LEU A 140 19.96 1.09 12.40
CA LEU A 140 20.30 2.50 12.46
C LEU A 140 19.80 3.12 13.77
N ARG A 141 18.56 2.84 14.18
CA ARG A 141 18.03 3.28 15.47
C ARG A 141 18.90 2.81 16.64
N GLU A 142 19.34 1.55 16.62
CA GLU A 142 20.20 0.98 17.67
C GLU A 142 21.60 1.61 17.67
N ALA A 143 22.17 1.88 16.48
CA ALA A 143 23.46 2.54 16.33
C ALA A 143 23.41 4.04 16.68
N LEU A 144 22.28 4.69 16.39
CA LEU A 144 21.98 6.07 16.76
C LEU A 144 21.53 6.19 18.22
N TYR A 145 21.63 5.11 19.00
CA TYR A 145 21.37 5.11 20.43
C TYR A 145 22.68 5.26 21.23
N PRO A 146 23.25 6.46 21.41
CA PRO A 146 24.37 6.62 22.30
C PRO A 146 23.92 7.26 23.60
N ASP A 147 24.61 6.86 24.65
CA ASP A 147 24.71 7.61 25.89
C ASP A 147 25.28 9.04 25.69
N ALA A 148 25.69 9.41 24.46
CA ALA A 148 26.36 10.66 24.10
C ALA A 148 25.47 11.76 23.48
N TYR A 149 24.21 11.47 23.13
CA TYR A 149 23.28 12.49 22.62
C TYR A 149 22.24 12.85 23.69
N GLU A 150 22.17 14.13 24.05
CA GLU A 150 21.22 14.65 25.05
C GLU A 150 20.27 15.69 24.45
N GLY A 151 19.17 15.95 25.17
CA GLY A 151 18.22 17.02 24.87
C GLY A 151 17.59 16.90 23.47
N SER A 152 17.50 18.03 22.77
CA SER A 152 16.82 18.16 21.48
C SER A 152 17.39 17.28 20.37
N THR A 153 18.69 16.95 20.43
CA THR A 153 19.33 16.10 19.41
C THR A 153 18.77 14.69 19.44
N LYS A 154 18.61 14.12 20.64
CA LYS A 154 18.05 12.78 20.84
C LYS A 154 16.60 12.71 20.36
N GLU A 155 15.79 13.68 20.76
CA GLU A 155 14.39 13.77 20.36
C GLU A 155 14.25 13.89 18.83
N HIS A 156 15.13 14.66 18.19
CA HIS A 156 15.13 14.79 16.73
C HIS A 156 15.50 13.48 16.03
N LEU A 157 16.52 12.77 16.51
CA LEU A 157 16.91 11.47 15.95
C LEU A 157 15.81 10.42 16.09
N GLU A 158 15.18 10.30 17.27
CA GLU A 158 14.05 9.39 17.49
C GLU A 158 12.88 9.73 16.56
N HIS A 159 12.54 11.01 16.46
CA HIS A 159 11.52 11.51 15.53
C HIS A 159 11.86 11.20 14.07
N CYS A 160 13.11 11.39 13.63
CA CYS A 160 13.54 11.07 12.27
C CYS A 160 13.37 9.58 11.96
N VAL A 161 13.80 8.70 12.87
CA VAL A 161 13.63 7.24 12.73
C VAL A 161 12.15 6.89 12.55
N ASP A 162 11.26 7.49 13.35
CA ASP A 162 9.83 7.23 13.25
C ASP A 162 9.22 7.69 11.92
N ASN A 163 9.61 8.88 11.43
CA ASN A 163 9.12 9.37 10.15
C ASN A 163 9.52 8.43 9.01
N ILE A 164 10.76 7.95 9.01
CA ILE A 164 11.24 6.99 8.00
C ILE A 164 10.46 5.68 8.14
N HIS A 165 10.25 5.18 9.36
CA HIS A 165 9.45 3.99 9.61
C HIS A 165 8.02 4.12 9.06
N GLN A 166 7.32 5.22 9.38
CA GLN A 166 5.97 5.49 8.87
C GLN A 166 5.96 5.59 7.33
N ALA A 167 6.96 6.23 6.73
CA ALA A 167 7.08 6.35 5.28
C ALA A 167 7.28 4.99 4.60
N LEU A 168 8.14 4.13 5.16
CA LEU A 168 8.38 2.77 4.66
C LEU A 168 7.14 1.88 4.78
N MET A 169 6.36 2.04 5.84
CA MET A 169 5.10 1.30 6.01
C MET A 169 4.01 1.76 5.03
N CYS A 170 3.97 3.05 4.70
CA CYS A 170 2.98 3.57 3.76
C CYS A 170 3.34 3.37 2.29
N ASN A 171 4.64 3.38 1.98
CA ASN A 171 5.16 3.13 0.64
C ASN A 171 6.07 1.91 0.66
N PRO A 172 5.51 0.71 0.92
CA PRO A 172 6.32 -0.49 1.05
C PRO A 172 6.93 -0.87 -0.30
N ASP A 173 8.26 -0.97 -0.35
CA ASP A 173 8.92 -1.61 -1.48
C ASP A 173 8.74 -3.12 -1.37
N ILE A 174 7.86 -3.66 -2.20
CA ILE A 174 7.50 -5.08 -2.18
C ILE A 174 8.28 -5.90 -3.20
N LEU A 175 9.36 -5.36 -3.77
CA LEU A 175 10.19 -6.11 -4.70
C LEU A 175 10.92 -7.26 -4.02
N ALA A 176 11.08 -8.35 -4.77
CA ALA A 176 11.84 -9.50 -4.33
C ALA A 176 13.35 -9.27 -4.54
N SER A 177 14.09 -9.45 -3.45
CA SER A 177 15.54 -9.50 -3.43
C SER A 177 16.03 -10.95 -3.44
N THR A 178 17.10 -11.20 -4.19
CA THR A 178 17.71 -12.52 -4.42
C THR A 178 19.16 -12.50 -4.01
N PHE A 179 19.67 -13.66 -3.59
CA PHE A 179 21.01 -13.81 -3.02
C PHE A 179 21.78 -14.86 -3.79
N PHE A 180 23.10 -14.71 -3.81
CA PHE A 180 24.02 -15.63 -4.45
C PHE A 180 25.23 -15.84 -3.54
N TRP A 181 25.84 -17.02 -3.66
CA TRP A 181 27.12 -17.27 -3.01
C TRP A 181 28.23 -16.62 -3.81
N GLU A 182 29.12 -15.92 -3.13
CA GLU A 182 30.38 -15.44 -3.69
C GLU A 182 31.53 -16.32 -3.20
N ASP A 183 32.43 -16.67 -4.11
CA ASP A 183 33.54 -17.57 -3.80
C ASP A 183 34.42 -17.00 -2.69
N GLY A 184 34.67 -17.81 -1.66
CA GLY A 184 35.48 -17.40 -0.50
C GLY A 184 34.74 -16.55 0.54
N ILE A 185 33.48 -16.15 0.29
CA ILE A 185 32.68 -15.35 1.23
C ILE A 185 31.53 -16.21 1.78
N ARG A 186 31.57 -16.47 3.10
CA ARG A 186 30.52 -17.24 3.81
C ARG A 186 29.46 -16.36 4.48
N ARG A 187 29.43 -15.08 4.16
CA ARG A 187 28.41 -14.13 4.65
C ARG A 187 27.54 -13.72 3.46
N PRO A 188 26.22 -13.60 3.67
CA PRO A 188 25.34 -13.04 2.64
C PRO A 188 25.67 -11.58 2.36
#